data_AF-A0A1J3I2T8-F1
#
_entry.id   AF-A0A1J3I2T8-F1
#
_cell.length_a   1.000
_cell.length_b   1.000
_cell.length_c   1.000
_cell.angle_alpha   90.00
_cell.angle_beta   90.00
_cell.angle_gamma   90.00
#
_symmetry.space_group_name_H-M   'P 1'
#
loop_
_entity.id
_entity.type
_entity.pdbx_description
1 polymer ?
#
loop_
_entity_poly.entity_id
_entity_poly.type
_entity_poly.pdbx_seq_one_letter_code
_entity_poly.pdbx_strand_id
1 'polypeptide(L)'
;MADHSKNTPEIFELNNGSMQVKISNYGATITSLSVPDKNGKLADVVLGFDSVDPYVKGLAPYFGCIVGRVANRIKDGKFSLNGVDYTLPINKPPNSLHGGNKGFDKKIWDVAGHKKDGEKPFITFKYHSADGEEGYPGAVSVTATYTLTSATAMRLDMEAVPENKDTPINLAQHTYWNLAGHDSGNILDHRIQIWGSHITPVDQHTVPTGEILPVKRT
;
A
#
# COMPACT_ATOMS: atom_id res chain seq x y z
N MET A 1 -29.97 13.31 4.02
CA MET A 1 -29.27 12.80 5.20
C MET A 1 -28.59 11.52 4.75
N ALA A 2 -27.26 11.54 4.59
CA ALA A 2 -26.53 10.35 4.20
C ALA A 2 -26.45 9.42 5.41
N ASP A 3 -26.96 8.20 5.24
CA ASP A 3 -26.81 7.13 6.21
C ASP A 3 -25.31 6.81 6.35
N HIS A 4 -24.70 7.29 7.43
CA HIS A 4 -23.37 6.87 7.84
C HIS A 4 -23.47 5.48 8.46
N SER A 5 -23.88 4.49 7.68
CA SER A 5 -23.64 3.10 8.04
C SER A 5 -22.14 2.98 8.31
N LYS A 6 -21.79 2.53 9.52
CA LYS A 6 -20.39 2.36 9.91
C LYS A 6 -19.76 1.38 8.93
N ASN A 7 -18.99 1.87 7.96
CA ASN A 7 -18.31 1.02 7.00
C ASN A 7 -17.47 -0.01 7.78
N THR A 8 -17.79 -1.28 7.58
CA THR A 8 -17.11 -2.41 8.19
C THR A 8 -15.97 -2.89 7.31
N PRO A 9 -14.90 -3.46 7.90
CA PRO A 9 -13.86 -4.11 7.12
C PRO A 9 -14.43 -5.32 6.35
N GLU A 10 -14.26 -5.34 5.04
CA GLU A 10 -14.80 -6.33 4.11
C GLU A 10 -13.77 -6.68 3.03
N ILE A 11 -13.95 -7.84 2.36
CA ILE A 11 -13.10 -8.28 1.23
C ILE A 11 -13.96 -8.29 -0.04
N PHE A 12 -13.41 -7.69 -1.08
CA PHE A 12 -13.99 -7.59 -2.41
C PHE A 12 -13.16 -8.42 -3.39
N GLU A 13 -13.79 -8.95 -4.43
CA GLU A 13 -13.14 -9.76 -5.46
C GLU A 13 -13.15 -9.01 -6.80
N LEU A 14 -12.06 -9.13 -7.57
CA LEU A 14 -12.06 -8.88 -9.01
C LEU A 14 -11.63 -10.14 -9.74
N ASN A 15 -12.33 -10.48 -10.83
CA ASN A 15 -12.07 -11.67 -11.63
C ASN A 15 -12.29 -11.38 -13.12
N ASN A 16 -11.28 -11.66 -13.95
CA ASN A 16 -11.37 -11.49 -15.41
C ASN A 16 -11.38 -12.82 -16.17
N GLY A 17 -11.59 -13.94 -15.46
CA GLY A 17 -11.56 -15.30 -15.99
C GLY A 17 -10.17 -15.93 -16.10
N SER A 18 -9.10 -15.14 -16.01
CA SER A 18 -7.71 -15.62 -16.08
C SER A 18 -6.95 -15.44 -14.76
N MET A 19 -7.16 -14.32 -14.07
CA MET A 19 -6.61 -14.04 -12.74
C MET A 19 -7.71 -13.54 -11.81
N GLN A 20 -7.51 -13.74 -10.50
CA GLN A 20 -8.42 -13.29 -9.45
C GLN A 20 -7.63 -12.54 -8.39
N VAL A 21 -8.17 -11.42 -7.90
CA VAL A 21 -7.59 -10.68 -6.77
C VAL A 21 -8.67 -10.43 -5.72
N LYS A 22 -8.30 -10.57 -4.45
CA LYS A 22 -9.13 -10.21 -3.30
C LYS A 22 -8.54 -9.00 -2.60
N ILE A 23 -9.34 -7.96 -2.43
CA ILE A 23 -8.89 -6.67 -1.90
C ILE A 23 -9.84 -6.23 -0.79
N SER A 24 -9.31 -5.89 0.39
CA SER A 24 -10.11 -5.37 1.49
C SER A 24 -10.21 -3.85 1.46
N ASN A 25 -11.36 -3.31 1.87
CA ASN A 25 -11.48 -1.87 2.12
C ASN A 25 -10.71 -1.41 3.38
N TYR A 26 -10.21 -2.33 4.21
CA TYR A 26 -9.26 -1.99 5.26
C TYR A 26 -7.86 -1.82 4.67
N GLY A 27 -7.35 -0.59 4.68
CA GLY A 27 -6.05 -0.25 4.10
C GLY A 27 -5.95 -0.40 2.58
N ALA A 28 -7.09 -0.55 1.88
CA ALA A 28 -7.14 -0.91 0.46
C ALA A 28 -6.25 -2.14 0.16
N THR A 29 -6.32 -3.16 1.02
CA THR A 29 -5.31 -4.22 1.15
C THR A 29 -5.53 -5.37 0.18
N ILE A 30 -4.51 -5.71 -0.62
CA ILE A 30 -4.50 -6.98 -1.36
C ILE A 30 -4.32 -8.12 -0.36
N THR A 31 -5.31 -9.00 -0.28
CA THR A 31 -5.32 -10.17 0.61
C THR A 31 -4.94 -11.47 -0.10
N SER A 32 -5.18 -11.53 -1.42
CA SER A 32 -4.88 -12.69 -2.27
C SER A 32 -4.81 -12.24 -3.73
N LEU A 33 -3.94 -12.87 -4.51
CA LEU A 33 -3.78 -12.64 -5.94
C LEU A 33 -3.41 -13.95 -6.64
N SER A 34 -4.41 -14.60 -7.23
CA SER A 34 -4.26 -15.84 -7.99
C SER A 34 -3.92 -15.56 -9.45
N VAL A 35 -2.76 -16.03 -9.90
CA VAL A 35 -2.23 -15.84 -11.27
C VAL A 35 -1.90 -17.21 -11.88
N PRO A 36 -2.17 -17.44 -13.18
CA PRO A 36 -1.88 -18.71 -13.81
C PRO A 36 -0.39 -18.85 -14.14
N ASP A 37 0.15 -20.05 -13.92
CA ASP A 37 1.47 -20.44 -14.40
C ASP A 37 1.47 -20.73 -15.92
N LYS A 38 2.62 -21.16 -16.45
CA LYS A 38 2.77 -21.52 -17.87
C LYS A 38 1.87 -22.68 -18.34
N ASN A 39 1.31 -23.47 -17.41
CA ASN A 39 0.41 -24.59 -17.67
C ASN A 39 -1.06 -24.22 -17.37
N GLY A 40 -1.34 -22.96 -17.02
CA GLY A 40 -2.68 -22.48 -16.64
C GLY A 40 -3.09 -22.81 -15.21
N LYS A 41 -2.19 -23.34 -14.37
CA LYS A 41 -2.49 -23.62 -12.96
C LYS A 41 -2.42 -22.32 -12.15
N LEU A 42 -3.50 -21.96 -11.48
CA LEU A 42 -3.54 -20.81 -10.58
C LEU A 42 -2.75 -21.08 -9.29
N ALA A 43 -1.98 -20.09 -8.86
CA ALA A 43 -1.38 -20.03 -7.53
C ALA A 43 -1.58 -18.62 -6.96
N ASP A 44 -1.84 -18.53 -5.66
CA ASP A 44 -1.83 -17.24 -4.96
C ASP A 44 -0.38 -16.81 -4.72
N VAL A 45 0.01 -15.70 -5.34
CA VAL A 45 1.41 -15.23 -5.40
C VAL A 45 1.73 -14.12 -4.41
N VAL A 46 0.84 -13.83 -3.46
CA VAL A 46 1.04 -12.77 -2.46
C VAL A 46 0.86 -13.30 -1.04
N LEU A 47 1.63 -12.75 -0.09
CA LEU A 47 1.43 -13.06 1.33
C LEU A 47 0.27 -12.24 1.90
N GLY A 48 -0.57 -12.90 2.71
CA GLY A 48 -1.72 -12.28 3.34
C GLY A 48 -2.41 -13.20 4.35
N PHE A 49 -3.62 -12.81 4.75
CA PHE A 49 -4.51 -13.61 5.58
C PHE A 49 -5.86 -13.81 4.87
N ASP A 50 -6.51 -14.93 5.12
CA ASP A 50 -7.79 -15.28 4.51
C ASP A 50 -8.96 -14.39 4.97
N SER A 51 -8.79 -13.66 6.07
CA SER A 51 -9.79 -12.78 6.67
C SER A 51 -9.20 -11.43 7.06
N VAL A 52 -10.07 -10.45 7.31
CA VAL A 52 -9.66 -9.07 7.65
C VAL A 52 -9.20 -8.95 9.12
N ASP A 53 -9.67 -9.85 9.99
CA ASP A 53 -9.41 -9.82 11.44
C ASP A 53 -7.93 -9.71 11.83
N PRO A 54 -7.00 -10.51 11.26
CA PRO A 54 -5.57 -10.38 11.54
C PRO A 54 -4.99 -9.01 11.16
N TYR A 55 -5.48 -8.40 10.07
CA TYR A 55 -5.06 -7.06 9.66
C TYR A 55 -5.51 -6.01 10.68
N VAL A 56 -6.78 -6.07 11.10
CA VAL A 56 -7.34 -5.15 12.11
C VAL A 56 -6.65 -5.30 13.46
N LYS A 57 -6.24 -6.53 13.82
CA LYS A 57 -5.47 -6.83 15.03
C LYS A 57 -4.00 -6.45 14.94
N GLY A 58 -3.54 -5.92 13.80
CA GLY A 58 -2.16 -5.47 13.60
C GLY A 58 -1.14 -6.61 13.49
N LEU A 59 -1.58 -7.81 13.09
CA LEU A 59 -0.68 -8.96 12.90
C LEU A 59 0.08 -8.91 11.57
N ALA A 60 -0.38 -8.11 10.62
CA ALA A 60 0.27 -7.93 9.32
C ALA A 60 1.44 -6.93 9.42
N PRO A 61 2.67 -7.31 9.02
CA PRO A 61 3.77 -6.36 8.81
C PRO A 61 3.59 -5.60 7.49
N TYR A 62 2.47 -4.86 7.40
CA TYR A 62 2.04 -4.13 6.20
C TYR A 62 1.77 -5.02 4.98
N PHE A 63 1.29 -6.26 5.16
CA PHE A 63 0.97 -7.13 4.02
C PHE A 63 -0.11 -6.50 3.12
N GLY A 64 0.24 -6.20 1.87
CA GLY A 64 -0.71 -5.89 0.80
C GLY A 64 -1.44 -4.55 0.90
N CYS A 65 -1.28 -3.80 1.99
CA CYS A 65 -1.96 -2.53 2.22
C CYS A 65 -1.33 -1.37 1.43
N ILE A 66 -2.08 -0.28 1.30
CA ILE A 66 -1.52 1.03 0.92
C ILE A 66 -1.01 1.73 2.18
N VAL A 67 0.26 2.09 2.18
CA VAL A 67 0.88 2.91 3.23
C VAL A 67 0.88 4.38 2.85
N GLY A 68 0.60 5.24 3.83
CA GLY A 68 0.51 6.68 3.69
C GLY A 68 0.14 7.32 5.04
N ARG A 69 0.23 8.64 5.22
CA ARG A 69 0.38 9.70 4.20
C ARG A 69 1.75 9.78 3.53
N VAL A 70 2.81 9.41 4.25
CA VAL A 70 4.19 9.29 3.72
C VAL A 70 4.71 7.89 3.96
N ALA A 71 4.97 7.16 2.88
CA ALA A 71 5.59 5.85 2.89
C ALA A 71 7.07 5.94 3.30
N ASN A 72 7.57 4.86 3.91
CA ASN A 72 8.91 4.75 4.48
C ASN A 72 9.11 5.71 5.67
N ARG A 73 10.36 6.10 5.95
CA ARG A 73 10.74 6.78 7.19
C ARG A 73 10.81 8.29 7.02
N ILE A 74 10.38 9.00 8.06
CA ILE A 74 10.76 10.40 8.31
C ILE A 74 11.68 10.42 9.52
N LYS A 75 12.91 10.89 9.30
CA LYS A 75 13.97 10.93 10.30
C LYS A 75 13.50 11.71 11.53
N ASP A 76 13.72 11.14 12.72
CA ASP A 76 13.33 11.72 14.01
C ASP A 76 11.83 12.05 14.13
N GLY A 77 11.00 11.57 13.19
CA GLY A 77 9.60 11.94 13.05
C GLY A 77 9.37 13.43 12.87
N LYS A 78 10.30 14.17 12.26
CA LYS A 78 10.20 15.62 12.11
C LYS A 78 10.46 16.08 10.69
N PHE A 79 9.76 17.12 10.30
CA PHE A 79 10.03 17.87 9.08
C PHE A 79 9.55 19.31 9.23
N SER A 80 10.11 20.20 8.42
CA SER A 80 9.67 21.60 8.32
C SER A 80 9.04 21.82 6.96
N LEU A 81 7.91 22.53 6.92
CA LEU A 81 7.22 22.90 5.69
C LEU A 81 6.68 24.33 5.82
N ASN A 82 7.02 25.18 4.85
CA ASN A 82 6.64 26.60 4.83
C ASN A 82 7.00 27.35 6.13
N GLY A 83 8.16 27.03 6.72
CA GLY A 83 8.64 27.66 7.95
C GLY A 83 7.98 27.16 9.24
N VAL A 84 7.11 26.14 9.18
CA VAL A 84 6.48 25.51 10.33
C VAL A 84 7.07 24.13 10.56
N ASP A 85 7.42 23.83 11.81
CA ASP A 85 7.92 22.52 12.23
C ASP A 85 6.77 21.59 12.61
N TYR A 86 6.80 20.37 12.06
CA TYR A 86 5.83 19.31 12.32
C TYR A 86 6.53 18.15 13.03
N THR A 87 5.82 17.55 14.00
CA THR A 87 6.26 16.36 14.71
C THR A 87 5.25 15.24 14.51
N LEU A 88 5.75 14.08 14.12
CA LEU A 88 5.01 12.86 13.80
C LEU A 88 5.23 11.82 14.89
N PRO A 89 4.33 10.83 15.03
CA PRO A 89 4.53 9.73 15.96
C PRO A 89 5.77 8.90 15.65
N ILE A 90 6.54 8.60 16.69
CA ILE A 90 7.72 7.73 16.65
C ILE A 90 7.27 6.27 16.82
N ASN A 91 6.68 5.72 15.78
CA ASN A 91 6.18 4.35 15.73
C ASN A 91 7.27 3.32 15.34
N LYS A 92 8.44 3.78 14.88
CA LYS A 92 9.63 2.96 14.67
C LYS A 92 10.88 3.68 15.17
N PRO A 93 11.14 3.66 16.49
CA PRO A 93 12.20 4.47 17.10
C PRO A 93 13.56 4.37 16.40
N PRO A 94 14.25 5.50 16.16
CA PRO A 94 13.90 6.87 16.55
C PRO A 94 13.00 7.62 15.55
N ASN A 95 12.43 6.95 14.54
CA ASN A 95 11.79 7.58 13.38
C ASN A 95 10.27 7.39 13.35
N SER A 96 9.61 8.17 12.49
CA SER A 96 8.25 7.86 12.03
C SER A 96 8.33 6.96 10.80
N LEU A 97 7.42 6.01 10.64
CA LEU A 97 7.39 5.01 9.58
C LEU A 97 5.97 4.86 9.02
N HIS A 98 5.84 4.84 7.68
CA HIS A 98 4.61 4.48 6.96
C HIS A 98 3.37 5.26 7.43
N GLY A 99 3.53 6.58 7.63
CA GLY A 99 2.43 7.45 8.00
C GLY A 99 2.03 7.46 9.47
N GLY A 100 2.70 6.70 10.35
CA GLY A 100 2.52 6.78 11.80
C GLY A 100 1.81 5.57 12.43
N ASN A 101 1.20 5.78 13.59
CA ASN A 101 0.59 4.71 14.40
C ASN A 101 -0.64 4.10 13.69
N LYS A 102 -1.53 4.95 13.21
CA LYS A 102 -2.73 4.60 12.44
C LYS A 102 -2.68 5.26 11.05
N GLY A 103 -1.63 4.92 10.31
CA GLY A 103 -1.48 5.27 8.90
C GLY A 103 -2.61 4.69 8.03
N PHE A 104 -2.56 4.98 6.74
CA PHE A 104 -3.61 4.62 5.77
C PHE A 104 -3.89 3.11 5.70
N ASP A 105 -2.91 2.29 6.06
CA ASP A 105 -3.00 0.84 6.15
C ASP A 105 -4.00 0.36 7.21
N LYS A 106 -4.31 1.19 8.20
CA LYS A 106 -5.19 0.86 9.34
C LYS A 106 -6.54 1.57 9.29
N LYS A 107 -6.88 2.14 8.14
CA LYS A 107 -8.12 2.89 7.93
C LYS A 107 -9.11 2.05 7.13
N ILE A 108 -10.39 2.26 7.39
CA ILE A 108 -11.44 1.72 6.52
C ILE A 108 -11.69 2.77 5.45
N TRP A 109 -11.56 2.35 4.19
CA TRP A 109 -11.78 3.18 3.02
C TRP A 109 -13.22 2.97 2.51
N ASP A 110 -13.81 4.03 1.98
CA ASP A 110 -15.10 3.94 1.32
C ASP A 110 -14.93 3.28 -0.05
N VAL A 111 -15.90 2.45 -0.45
CA VAL A 111 -15.95 1.90 -1.81
C VAL A 111 -16.72 2.86 -2.70
N ALA A 112 -16.02 3.56 -3.58
CA ALA A 112 -16.60 4.54 -4.51
C ALA A 112 -17.12 3.91 -5.81
N GLY A 113 -16.68 2.69 -6.13
CA GLY A 113 -17.16 1.91 -7.28
C GLY A 113 -16.55 0.53 -7.30
N HIS A 114 -17.33 -0.48 -7.72
CA HIS A 114 -16.87 -1.87 -7.81
C HIS A 114 -17.55 -2.57 -8.98
N LYS A 115 -16.75 -3.18 -9.85
CA LYS A 115 -17.16 -4.11 -10.89
C LYS A 115 -16.36 -5.39 -10.70
N LYS A 116 -17.01 -6.41 -10.14
CA LYS A 116 -16.38 -7.70 -9.82
C LYS A 116 -15.86 -8.45 -11.04
N ASP A 117 -16.67 -8.55 -12.09
CA ASP A 117 -16.40 -9.42 -13.23
C ASP A 117 -16.39 -8.67 -14.58
N GLY A 118 -15.84 -9.33 -15.61
CA GLY A 118 -15.86 -8.89 -17.01
C GLY A 118 -14.47 -8.73 -17.62
N GLU A 119 -14.37 -8.06 -18.76
CA GLU A 119 -13.07 -7.87 -19.44
C GLU A 119 -12.11 -6.94 -18.67
N LYS A 120 -12.66 -5.98 -17.93
CA LYS A 120 -11.92 -4.99 -17.12
C LYS A 120 -12.62 -4.74 -15.78
N PRO A 121 -12.62 -5.72 -14.85
CA PRO A 121 -13.15 -5.53 -13.51
C PRO A 121 -12.26 -4.56 -12.73
N PHE A 122 -12.87 -3.79 -11.83
CA PHE A 122 -12.17 -2.77 -11.05
C PHE A 122 -12.83 -2.55 -9.69
N ILE A 123 -12.08 -1.99 -8.74
CA ILE A 123 -12.61 -1.43 -7.50
C ILE A 123 -11.87 -0.13 -7.19
N THR A 124 -12.62 0.90 -6.80
CA THR A 124 -12.11 2.20 -6.39
C THR A 124 -12.43 2.44 -4.92
N PHE A 125 -11.39 2.66 -4.14
CA PHE A 125 -11.46 3.07 -2.75
C PHE A 125 -11.24 4.58 -2.62
N LYS A 126 -11.89 5.19 -1.63
CA LYS A 126 -11.68 6.58 -1.25
C LYS A 126 -11.45 6.70 0.25
N TYR A 127 -10.52 7.55 0.65
CA TYR A 127 -10.28 7.88 2.05
C TYR A 127 -10.05 9.38 2.20
N HIS A 128 -10.63 9.97 3.24
CA HIS A 128 -10.39 11.35 3.62
C HIS A 128 -9.50 11.38 4.85
N SER A 129 -8.30 11.92 4.71
CA SER A 129 -7.35 12.11 5.80
C SER A 129 -7.48 13.56 6.28
N ALA A 130 -7.92 13.75 7.53
CA ALA A 130 -8.15 15.09 8.08
C ALA A 130 -6.84 15.89 8.28
N ASP A 131 -6.97 17.22 8.42
CA ASP A 131 -5.87 18.09 8.87
C ASP A 131 -5.40 17.65 10.27
N GLY A 132 -4.10 17.51 10.44
CA GLY A 132 -3.48 17.04 11.69
C GLY A 132 -3.50 15.52 11.89
N GLU A 133 -4.06 14.73 10.95
CA GLU A 133 -4.03 13.27 11.06
C GLU A 133 -2.58 12.76 11.12
N GLU A 134 -2.27 11.99 12.16
CA GLU A 134 -0.91 11.51 12.47
C GLU A 134 0.16 12.62 12.52
N GLY A 135 -0.25 13.88 12.73
CA GLY A 135 0.64 15.05 12.81
C GLY A 135 0.94 15.74 11.47
N TYR A 136 0.37 15.27 10.36
CA TYR A 136 0.57 15.91 9.05
C TYR A 136 -0.39 17.11 8.84
N PRO A 137 0.08 18.23 8.24
CA PRO A 137 -0.79 19.36 7.93
C PRO A 137 -1.71 19.05 6.75
N GLY A 138 -2.87 19.70 6.72
CA GLY A 138 -3.79 19.70 5.60
C GLY A 138 -4.68 18.46 5.52
N ALA A 139 -5.91 18.67 5.08
CA ALA A 139 -6.81 17.60 4.70
C ALA A 139 -6.43 17.08 3.30
N VAL A 140 -6.57 15.77 3.09
CA VAL A 140 -6.21 15.10 1.83
C VAL A 140 -7.30 14.11 1.45
N SER A 141 -7.86 14.26 0.25
CA SER A 141 -8.68 13.23 -0.37
C SER A 141 -7.79 12.27 -1.13
N VAL A 142 -7.89 10.97 -0.82
CA VAL A 142 -7.07 9.91 -1.42
C VAL A 142 -7.98 8.93 -2.14
N THR A 143 -7.61 8.53 -3.36
CA THR A 143 -8.29 7.47 -4.11
C THR A 143 -7.29 6.41 -4.53
N ALA A 144 -7.76 5.16 -4.55
CA ALA A 144 -6.99 4.00 -5.01
C ALA A 144 -7.89 3.12 -5.88
N THR A 145 -7.55 2.96 -7.16
CA THR A 145 -8.30 2.13 -8.10
C THR A 145 -7.47 0.94 -8.55
N TYR A 146 -7.92 -0.26 -8.19
CA TYR A 146 -7.38 -1.52 -8.71
C TYR A 146 -8.19 -1.93 -9.95
N THR A 147 -7.51 -2.28 -11.03
CA THR A 147 -8.13 -2.75 -12.28
C THR A 147 -7.38 -3.98 -12.81
N LEU A 148 -8.11 -5.03 -13.21
CA LEU A 148 -7.52 -6.09 -14.03
C LEU A 148 -7.60 -5.66 -15.49
N THR A 149 -6.46 -5.31 -16.09
CA THR A 149 -6.40 -4.62 -17.39
C THR A 149 -6.23 -5.59 -18.57
N SER A 150 -5.73 -6.79 -18.31
CA SER A 150 -5.62 -7.90 -19.26
C SER A 150 -5.59 -9.23 -18.51
N ALA A 151 -5.48 -10.35 -19.21
CA ALA A 151 -5.52 -11.71 -18.64
C ALA A 151 -4.62 -11.90 -17.39
N THR A 152 -3.45 -11.26 -17.34
CA THR A 152 -2.49 -11.40 -16.24
C THR A 152 -1.90 -10.07 -15.77
N ALA A 153 -2.57 -8.95 -16.07
CA ALA A 153 -2.12 -7.62 -15.66
C ALA A 153 -3.11 -6.97 -14.70
N MET A 154 -2.58 -6.50 -13.57
CA MET A 154 -3.28 -5.65 -12.62
C MET A 154 -2.63 -4.26 -12.59
N ARG A 155 -3.46 -3.22 -12.60
CA ARG A 155 -3.06 -1.82 -12.46
C ARG A 155 -3.61 -1.28 -11.15
N LEU A 156 -2.79 -0.50 -10.46
CA LEU A 156 -3.20 0.32 -9.32
C LEU A 156 -2.93 1.79 -9.66
N ASP A 157 -3.98 2.58 -9.73
CA ASP A 157 -3.90 4.04 -9.79
C ASP A 157 -4.12 4.63 -8.41
N MET A 158 -3.19 5.45 -7.93
CA MET A 158 -3.31 6.16 -6.65
C MET A 158 -3.27 7.66 -6.90
N GLU A 159 -4.24 8.37 -6.34
CA GLU A 159 -4.30 9.84 -6.38
C GLU A 159 -4.49 10.37 -4.96
N ALA A 160 -3.80 11.45 -4.63
CA ALA A 160 -3.97 12.17 -3.38
C ALA A 160 -3.99 13.67 -3.66
N VAL A 161 -5.06 14.33 -3.24
CA VAL A 161 -5.30 15.76 -3.48
C VAL A 161 -5.35 16.49 -2.14
N PRO A 162 -4.34 17.32 -1.82
CA PRO A 162 -4.42 18.24 -0.69
C PRO A 162 -5.54 19.24 -0.92
N GLU A 163 -6.42 19.42 0.07
CA GLU A 163 -7.63 20.22 -0.09
C GLU A 163 -7.46 21.67 0.38
N ASN A 164 -6.58 21.91 1.36
CA ASN A 164 -6.54 23.19 2.07
C ASN A 164 -5.15 23.67 2.53
N LYS A 165 -4.14 22.79 2.58
CA LYS A 165 -2.75 23.16 2.93
C LYS A 165 -1.76 22.27 2.19
N ASP A 166 -0.57 22.80 1.96
CA ASP A 166 0.57 22.02 1.49
C ASP A 166 0.89 20.90 2.49
N THR A 167 1.21 19.72 1.97
CA THR A 167 1.53 18.54 2.79
C THR A 167 2.39 17.57 2.01
N PRO A 168 3.33 16.86 2.64
CA PRO A 168 4.06 15.79 1.96
C PRO A 168 3.14 14.60 1.70
N ILE A 169 3.21 14.06 0.48
CA ILE A 169 2.50 12.85 0.06
C ILE A 169 3.51 11.89 -0.55
N ASN A 170 3.50 10.64 -0.09
CA ASN A 170 4.20 9.53 -0.73
C ASN A 170 3.40 8.24 -0.45
N LEU A 171 2.71 7.72 -1.45
CA LEU A 171 1.91 6.50 -1.32
C LEU A 171 2.68 5.31 -1.87
N ALA A 172 2.63 4.19 -1.17
CA ALA A 172 3.17 2.93 -1.67
C ALA A 172 2.22 1.78 -1.39
N GLN A 173 2.22 0.80 -2.29
CA GLN A 173 1.51 -0.46 -2.13
C GLN A 173 2.51 -1.49 -1.59
N HIS A 174 2.18 -2.14 -0.47
CA HIS A 174 3.13 -2.94 0.31
C HIS A 174 2.90 -4.47 0.15
N THR A 175 2.63 -4.94 -1.06
CA THR A 175 2.51 -6.39 -1.33
C THR A 175 3.86 -7.09 -1.18
N TYR A 176 3.85 -8.25 -0.52
CA TYR A 176 4.95 -9.20 -0.52
C TYR A 176 4.64 -10.31 -1.50
N TRP A 177 5.58 -10.57 -2.40
CA TRP A 177 5.37 -11.44 -3.55
C TRP A 177 6.15 -12.74 -3.39
N ASN A 178 5.51 -13.85 -3.76
CA ASN A 178 6.18 -15.10 -4.07
C ASN A 178 5.55 -15.72 -5.33
N LEU A 179 6.19 -15.51 -6.48
CA LEU A 179 5.73 -16.00 -7.79
C LEU A 179 5.62 -17.53 -7.91
N ALA A 180 6.23 -18.29 -7.01
CA ALA A 180 6.09 -19.75 -6.98
C ALA A 180 4.88 -20.22 -6.15
N GLY A 181 4.14 -19.28 -5.54
CA GLY A 181 3.07 -19.51 -4.58
C GLY A 181 3.48 -19.03 -3.19
N HIS A 182 2.55 -18.41 -2.46
CA HIS A 182 2.81 -17.85 -1.13
C HIS A 182 3.27 -18.89 -0.08
N ASP A 183 2.96 -20.16 -0.30
CA ASP A 183 3.30 -21.32 0.52
C ASP A 183 4.55 -22.08 0.04
N SER A 184 5.21 -21.63 -1.03
CA SER A 184 6.34 -22.32 -1.66
C SER A 184 7.68 -22.20 -0.94
N GLY A 185 7.73 -21.48 0.19
CA GLY A 185 8.94 -21.27 0.99
C GLY A 185 9.62 -19.93 0.68
N ASN A 186 10.93 -19.95 0.42
CA ASN A 186 11.72 -18.73 0.24
C ASN A 186 11.71 -18.24 -1.22
N ILE A 187 12.23 -17.02 -1.45
CA ILE A 187 12.30 -16.38 -2.76
C ILE A 187 13.71 -16.42 -3.39
N LEU A 188 14.62 -17.26 -2.89
CA LEU A 188 16.03 -17.23 -3.28
C LEU A 188 16.27 -17.70 -4.72
N ASP A 189 15.34 -18.48 -5.29
CA ASP A 189 15.37 -18.91 -6.68
C ASP A 189 14.72 -17.89 -7.65
N HIS A 190 14.10 -16.83 -7.12
CA HIS A 190 13.52 -15.77 -7.96
C HIS A 190 14.63 -14.95 -8.62
N ARG A 191 14.39 -14.59 -9.87
CA ARG A 191 15.27 -13.69 -10.63
C ARG A 191 14.65 -12.31 -10.66
N ILE A 192 15.43 -11.30 -10.31
CA ILE A 192 15.02 -9.90 -10.33
C ILE A 192 15.92 -9.10 -11.29
N GLN A 193 15.30 -8.16 -12.00
CA GLN A 193 16.01 -7.14 -12.75
C GLN A 193 15.40 -5.78 -12.40
N ILE A 194 16.22 -4.87 -11.86
CA ILE A 194 15.81 -3.51 -11.51
C ILE A 194 16.56 -2.56 -12.44
N TRP A 195 15.83 -1.75 -13.19
CA TRP A 195 16.38 -0.73 -14.08
C TRP A 195 16.75 0.54 -13.30
N GLY A 196 17.61 0.41 -12.30
CA GLY A 196 18.10 1.49 -11.45
C GLY A 196 19.62 1.53 -11.43
N SER A 197 20.21 2.68 -11.77
CA SER A 197 21.67 2.86 -11.81
C SER A 197 22.27 3.30 -10.47
N HIS A 198 21.43 3.60 -9.48
CA HIS A 198 21.83 4.06 -8.15
C HIS A 198 20.94 3.46 -7.06
N ILE A 199 21.44 3.47 -5.82
CA ILE A 199 20.71 3.13 -4.60
C ILE A 199 20.84 4.26 -3.57
N THR A 200 19.93 4.26 -2.61
CA THR A 200 19.99 5.10 -1.42
C THR A 200 20.51 4.27 -0.26
N PRO A 201 21.83 4.30 0.06
CA PRO A 201 22.35 3.64 1.25
C PRO A 201 21.66 4.19 2.51
N VAL A 202 21.55 3.33 3.51
CA VAL A 202 20.83 3.63 4.76
C VAL A 202 21.75 3.50 5.96
N ASP A 203 21.43 4.25 7.02
CA ASP A 203 22.08 4.14 8.32
C ASP A 203 21.59 2.91 9.13
N GLN A 204 22.10 2.74 10.36
CA GLN A 204 21.67 1.65 11.25
C GLN A 204 20.18 1.68 11.63
N HIS A 205 19.49 2.81 11.43
CA HIS A 205 18.06 2.97 11.64
C HIS A 205 17.27 2.84 10.34
N THR A 206 17.91 2.40 9.25
CA THR A 206 17.34 2.21 7.92
C THR A 206 16.77 3.49 7.31
N VAL A 207 17.33 4.65 7.68
CA VAL A 207 17.02 5.96 7.08
C VAL A 207 18.07 6.27 6.00
N PRO A 208 17.67 6.79 4.81
CA PRO A 208 18.62 7.21 3.80
C PRO A 208 19.65 8.20 4.34
N THR A 209 20.94 7.99 4.03
CA THR A 209 22.02 8.89 4.46
C THR A 209 22.02 10.23 3.72
N GLY A 210 21.28 10.32 2.61
CA GLY A 210 21.31 11.43 1.66
C GLY A 210 22.24 11.19 0.46
N GLU A 211 23.08 10.15 0.52
CA GLU A 211 23.91 9.73 -0.60
C GLU A 211 23.07 9.05 -1.70
N ILE A 212 23.48 9.22 -2.95
CA ILE A 212 22.96 8.50 -4.12
C ILE A 212 24.12 7.70 -4.70
N LEU A 213 24.20 6.42 -4.33
CA LEU A 213 25.37 5.57 -4.60
C LEU A 213 25.17 4.79 -5.91
N PRO A 214 26.09 4.88 -6.90
CA PRO A 214 25.98 4.11 -8.14
C PRO A 214 26.18 2.62 -7.91
N VAL A 215 25.40 1.77 -8.61
CA VAL A 215 25.52 0.30 -8.55
C VAL A 215 26.37 -0.29 -9.67
N LYS A 216 27.20 0.51 -10.32
CA LYS A 216 28.02 0.06 -11.45
C LYS A 216 28.93 -1.09 -10.98
N ARG A 217 28.86 -2.24 -11.67
CA ARG A 217 29.60 -3.50 -11.38
C ARG A 217 29.01 -4.40 -10.29
N THR A 218 27.76 -4.20 -9.89
CA THR A 218 26.96 -5.22 -9.18
C THR A 218 26.20 -6.10 -10.15
#